data_AF-A0A1X2I5V0-F1
#
_entry.id   AF-A0A1X2I5V0-F1
#
_cell.length_a   1.000
_cell.length_b   1.000
_cell.length_c   1.000
_cell.angle_alpha   90.00
_cell.angle_beta   90.00
_cell.angle_gamma   90.00
#
_symmetry.space_group_name_H-M   'P 1'
#
loop_
_entity.id
_entity.type
_entity.pdbx_description
1 polymer ?
#
loop_
_entity_poly.entity_id
_entity_poly.type
_entity_poly.pdbx_seq_one_letter_code
_entity_poly.pdbx_strand_id
1 'polypeptide(L)'
;MNILPHKSWHVYNKKNIEKVRKDEAKAKEQQDTIDKRALIADSEARLQLLRQRAAKNQLHGQDEHQLVKKDLVSGHIHLFAEAEKAASQNEEVVAEKKAEKDKLDKQFTMYLDKGSKDEEAPWYAKNELTKYSDDHLTKPYIKSKHDKDGQKRYRRSPITLESDPLAIIRSQLDKEEKESRQSDHYHHRHHHELKSSKSKSSKSSKRQSRQKTKTPSIEELRAQRREREKAERLRTHSVIYGDTQNTQHDSRHHQYNSQYNRQETSDAHQSQRSKRRRYD
;
A
#
# COMPACT_ATOMS: atom_id res chain seq x y z
N MET A 1 21.31 5.90 39.12
CA MET A 1 21.24 7.25 38.51
C MET A 1 20.80 7.12 37.05
N ASN A 2 19.76 7.82 36.61
CA ASN A 2 19.31 7.81 35.21
C ASN A 2 20.01 8.94 34.43
N ILE A 3 20.89 8.57 33.50
CA ILE A 3 21.69 9.52 32.71
C ILE A 3 21.05 9.91 31.38
N LEU A 4 19.94 9.26 31.01
CA LEU A 4 19.26 9.46 29.74
C LEU A 4 18.74 10.90 29.51
N PRO A 5 18.12 11.60 30.48
CA PRO A 5 17.62 12.96 30.27
C PRO A 5 18.72 14.00 30.02
N HIS A 6 19.96 13.70 30.39
CA HIS A 6 21.12 14.56 30.14
C HIS A 6 21.71 14.40 28.73
N LYS A 7 21.17 13.47 27.92
CA LYS A 7 21.61 13.27 26.55
C LYS A 7 20.81 14.15 25.58
N SER A 8 21.50 14.77 24.65
CA SER A 8 20.91 15.65 23.62
C SER A 8 20.01 14.90 22.63
N TRP A 9 20.20 13.60 22.46
CA TRP A 9 19.38 12.74 21.59
C TRP A 9 18.14 12.16 22.29
N HIS A 10 17.93 12.47 23.57
CA HIS A 10 16.79 11.94 24.31
C HIS A 10 15.46 12.47 23.74
N VAL A 11 14.60 11.55 23.30
CA VAL A 11 13.33 11.87 22.60
C VAL A 11 12.42 12.77 23.44
N TYR A 12 12.33 12.53 24.75
CA TYR A 12 11.44 13.29 25.63
C TYR A 12 12.02 14.63 26.10
N ASN A 13 13.23 14.99 25.64
CA ASN A 13 13.75 16.32 25.93
C ASN A 13 12.88 17.38 25.22
N LYS A 14 12.47 18.42 25.94
CA LYS A 14 11.57 19.48 25.43
C LYS A 14 12.06 20.03 24.08
N LYS A 15 13.36 20.26 23.97
CA LYS A 15 14.01 20.75 22.73
C LYS A 15 13.84 19.82 21.54
N ASN A 16 13.79 18.51 21.76
CA ASN A 16 13.62 17.53 20.68
C ASN A 16 12.14 17.40 20.30
N ILE A 17 11.24 17.42 21.27
CA ILE A 17 9.79 17.47 21.04
C ILE A 17 9.43 18.71 20.22
N GLU A 18 9.99 19.88 20.55
CA GLU A 18 9.77 21.13 19.81
C GLU A 18 10.29 21.07 18.37
N LYS A 19 11.45 20.44 18.14
CA LYS A 19 11.99 20.22 16.79
C LYS A 19 11.06 19.33 15.96
N VAL A 20 10.63 18.21 16.52
CA VAL A 20 9.69 17.29 15.86
C VAL A 20 8.40 18.02 15.52
N ARG A 21 7.83 18.77 16.47
CA ARG A 21 6.62 19.58 16.24
C ARG A 21 6.79 20.59 15.10
N LYS A 22 7.95 21.23 15.01
CA LYS A 22 8.25 22.20 13.94
C LYS A 22 8.38 21.51 12.58
N ASP A 23 9.02 20.36 12.54
CA ASP A 23 9.19 19.58 11.31
C ASP A 23 7.86 18.99 10.83
N GLU A 24 7.03 18.49 11.75
CA GLU A 24 5.65 18.04 11.48
C GLU A 24 4.76 19.18 10.97
N ALA A 25 4.83 20.35 11.61
CA ALA A 25 4.07 21.52 11.15
C ALA A 25 4.49 21.95 9.74
N LYS A 26 5.81 21.97 9.46
CA LYS A 26 6.32 22.28 8.12
C LYS A 26 5.91 21.23 7.08
N ALA A 27 5.93 19.95 7.43
CA ALA A 27 5.50 18.88 6.55
C ALA A 27 4.00 19.02 6.22
N LYS A 28 3.18 19.35 7.22
CA LYS A 28 1.75 19.60 7.04
C LYS A 28 1.49 20.81 6.15
N GLU A 29 2.19 21.93 6.37
CA GLU A 29 2.07 23.11 5.50
C GLU A 29 2.41 22.77 4.04
N GLN A 30 3.47 21.98 3.80
CA GLN A 30 3.83 21.54 2.46
C GLN A 30 2.74 20.68 1.82
N GLN A 31 2.18 19.72 2.55
CA GLN A 31 1.04 18.92 2.08
C GLN A 31 -0.17 19.80 1.73
N ASP A 32 -0.55 20.72 2.63
CA ASP A 32 -1.67 21.65 2.38
C ASP A 32 -1.43 22.51 1.13
N THR A 33 -0.19 22.92 0.85
CA THR A 33 0.12 23.67 -0.38
C THR A 33 0.03 22.81 -1.65
N ILE A 34 0.44 21.54 -1.57
CA ILE A 34 0.34 20.58 -2.67
C ILE A 34 -1.13 20.29 -2.96
N ASP A 35 -1.93 20.04 -1.92
CA ASP A 35 -3.35 19.75 -2.04
C ASP A 35 -4.11 20.95 -2.61
N LYS A 36 -3.83 22.17 -2.12
CA LYS A 36 -4.39 23.40 -2.71
C LYS A 36 -4.03 23.54 -4.18
N ARG A 37 -2.79 23.26 -4.55
CA ARG A 37 -2.33 23.31 -5.95
C ARG A 37 -3.04 22.26 -6.81
N ALA A 38 -3.23 21.05 -6.30
CA ALA A 38 -3.97 19.98 -6.98
C ALA A 38 -5.43 20.37 -7.20
N LEU A 39 -6.10 20.89 -6.18
CA LEU A 39 -7.50 21.36 -6.28
C LEU A 39 -7.66 22.49 -7.31
N ILE A 40 -6.73 23.44 -7.34
CA ILE A 40 -6.73 24.51 -8.36
C ILE A 40 -6.54 23.91 -9.75
N ALA A 41 -5.54 23.04 -9.94
CA ALA A 41 -5.28 22.40 -11.22
C ALA A 41 -6.50 21.58 -11.73
N ASP A 42 -7.18 20.85 -10.84
CA ASP A 42 -8.40 20.11 -11.18
C ASP A 42 -9.53 21.05 -11.60
N SER A 43 -9.71 22.16 -10.89
CA SER A 43 -10.70 23.18 -11.23
C SER A 43 -10.43 23.82 -12.60
N GLU A 44 -9.16 24.14 -12.88
CA GLU A 44 -8.70 24.72 -14.14
C GLU A 44 -8.86 23.72 -15.30
N ALA A 45 -8.50 22.45 -15.10
CA ALA A 45 -8.65 21.40 -16.09
C ALA A 45 -10.13 21.18 -16.45
N ARG A 46 -11.01 21.15 -15.44
CA ARG A 46 -12.47 21.05 -15.65
C ARG A 46 -12.99 22.25 -16.45
N LEU A 47 -12.56 23.46 -16.11
CA LEU A 47 -12.94 24.68 -16.82
C LEU A 47 -12.44 24.65 -18.26
N GLN A 48 -11.19 24.23 -18.49
CA GLN A 48 -10.61 24.09 -19.81
C GLN A 48 -11.37 23.09 -20.67
N LEU A 49 -11.77 21.95 -20.12
CA LEU A 49 -12.62 20.97 -20.82
C LEU A 49 -13.96 21.59 -21.22
N LEU A 50 -14.62 22.32 -20.32
CA LEU A 50 -15.87 23.02 -20.62
C LEU A 50 -15.68 24.07 -21.71
N ARG A 51 -14.59 24.86 -21.66
CA ARG A 51 -14.25 25.83 -22.72
C ARG A 51 -13.99 25.14 -24.06
N GLN A 52 -13.25 24.04 -24.07
CA GLN A 52 -13.01 23.25 -25.29
C GLN A 52 -14.32 22.68 -25.85
N ARG A 53 -15.21 22.17 -25.00
CA ARG A 53 -16.53 21.67 -25.42
C ARG A 53 -17.40 22.80 -25.98
N ALA A 54 -17.42 23.97 -25.32
CA ALA A 54 -18.15 25.14 -25.80
C ALA A 54 -17.60 25.62 -27.16
N ALA A 55 -16.28 25.69 -27.31
CA ALA A 55 -15.64 26.04 -28.58
C ALA A 55 -15.94 25.02 -29.68
N LYS A 56 -15.89 23.72 -29.39
CA LYS A 56 -16.31 22.67 -30.34
C LYS A 56 -17.77 22.82 -30.76
N ASN A 57 -18.67 23.08 -29.82
CA ASN A 57 -20.09 23.32 -30.12
C ASN A 57 -20.29 24.56 -31.00
N GLN A 58 -19.53 25.63 -30.78
CA GLN A 58 -19.58 26.83 -31.62
C GLN A 58 -19.08 26.54 -33.04
N LEU A 59 -17.99 25.79 -33.20
CA LEU A 59 -17.48 25.38 -34.50
C LEU A 59 -18.48 24.46 -35.22
N HIS A 60 -19.05 23.47 -34.52
CA HIS A 60 -20.07 22.58 -35.09
C HIS A 60 -21.40 23.28 -35.40
N GLY A 61 -21.67 24.42 -34.74
CA GLY A 61 -22.85 25.25 -35.00
C GLY A 61 -22.74 26.09 -36.28
N GLN A 62 -21.54 26.27 -36.86
CA GLN A 62 -21.38 27.03 -38.11
C GLN A 62 -21.65 26.22 -39.38
N ASP A 63 -21.58 24.88 -39.31
CA ASP A 63 -21.94 24.01 -40.44
C ASP A 63 -23.46 23.75 -40.55
N GLU A 64 -24.24 24.11 -39.52
CA GLU A 64 -25.70 23.87 -39.43
C GLU A 64 -26.53 25.17 -39.46
N HIS A 65 -25.94 26.31 -39.83
CA HIS A 65 -26.62 27.62 -39.85
C HIS A 65 -27.52 27.87 -41.09
N GLN A 66 -28.19 26.85 -41.63
CA GLN A 66 -29.36 27.03 -42.51
C GLN A 66 -30.67 26.43 -41.98
N LEU A 67 -30.66 25.65 -40.91
CA LEU A 67 -31.89 25.08 -40.38
C LEU A 67 -31.93 25.23 -38.87
N VAL A 68 -33.06 25.77 -38.38
CA VAL A 68 -33.51 25.74 -36.99
C VAL A 68 -33.05 26.91 -36.09
N LYS A 69 -33.69 28.07 -36.31
CA LYS A 69 -34.03 29.06 -35.27
C LYS A 69 -35.08 28.50 -34.29
N LYS A 70 -34.77 27.41 -33.60
CA LYS A 70 -35.53 26.85 -32.46
C LYS A 70 -34.46 26.15 -31.63
N ASP A 71 -33.91 26.76 -30.59
CA ASP A 71 -34.47 26.58 -29.26
C ASP A 71 -33.88 27.64 -28.31
N LEU A 72 -34.65 28.70 -28.09
CA LEU A 72 -34.47 29.64 -26.99
C LEU A 72 -35.01 29.08 -25.64
N VAL A 73 -35.22 27.76 -25.52
CA VAL A 73 -36.01 27.15 -24.42
C VAL A 73 -35.25 26.08 -23.62
N SER A 74 -33.93 26.18 -23.52
CA SER A 74 -33.18 25.44 -22.48
C SER A 74 -32.25 26.33 -21.65
N GLY A 75 -32.55 27.63 -21.59
CA GLY A 75 -32.15 28.46 -20.46
C GLY A 75 -33.29 28.45 -19.46
N HIS A 76 -33.16 27.73 -18.35
CA HIS A 76 -34.11 27.80 -17.25
C HIS A 76 -34.24 29.28 -16.82
N ILE A 77 -35.34 29.93 -17.19
CA ILE A 77 -35.63 31.29 -16.78
C ILE A 77 -36.13 31.19 -15.34
N HIS A 78 -35.30 31.57 -14.37
CA HIS A 78 -35.72 31.68 -12.97
C HIS A 78 -36.63 32.90 -12.84
N LEU A 79 -37.91 32.73 -13.19
CA LEU A 79 -38.94 33.75 -13.12
C LEU A 79 -39.09 34.34 -11.70
N PHE A 80 -38.66 33.60 -10.68
CA PHE A 80 -38.72 33.97 -9.26
C PHE A 80 -37.35 34.24 -8.63
N ALA A 81 -36.26 34.37 -9.38
CA ALA A 81 -34.92 34.60 -8.81
C ALA A 81 -34.84 35.85 -7.92
N GLU A 82 -35.62 36.88 -8.22
CA GLU A 82 -35.68 38.11 -7.43
C GLU A 82 -36.48 37.92 -6.13
N ALA A 83 -37.60 37.19 -6.21
CA ALA A 83 -38.42 36.85 -5.05
C ALA A 83 -37.72 35.86 -4.10
N GLU A 84 -36.97 34.89 -4.61
CA GLU A 84 -36.19 33.94 -3.81
C GLU A 84 -35.01 34.61 -3.08
N LYS A 85 -34.40 35.64 -3.69
CA LYS A 85 -33.37 36.46 -3.05
C LYS A 85 -33.95 37.31 -1.93
N ALA A 86 -35.14 37.89 -2.15
CA ALA A 86 -35.85 38.63 -1.11
C ALA A 86 -36.27 37.71 0.05
N ALA A 87 -36.79 36.50 -0.24
CA ALA A 87 -37.14 35.52 0.78
C ALA A 87 -35.92 34.96 1.54
N SER A 88 -34.74 34.93 0.90
CA SER A 88 -33.47 34.55 1.53
C SER A 88 -32.89 35.62 2.45
N GLN A 89 -33.44 36.84 2.48
CA GLN A 89 -33.07 37.87 3.45
C GLN A 89 -33.94 37.85 4.72
N ASN A 90 -34.96 37.01 4.78
CA ASN A 90 -35.75 36.81 6.00
C ASN A 90 -34.93 36.03 7.03
N GLU A 91 -34.76 36.57 8.23
CA GLU A 91 -33.93 35.99 9.30
C GLU A 91 -34.38 34.57 9.69
N GLU A 92 -35.70 34.31 9.66
CA GLU A 92 -36.28 32.99 9.95
C GLU A 92 -35.84 31.92 8.94
N VAL A 93 -35.78 32.25 7.64
CA VAL A 93 -35.38 31.32 6.57
C VAL A 93 -33.88 31.02 6.65
N VAL A 94 -33.06 32.00 7.06
CA VAL A 94 -31.63 31.79 7.29
C VAL A 94 -31.40 30.86 8.49
N ALA A 95 -32.17 31.02 9.56
CA ALA A 95 -32.12 30.16 10.73
C ALA A 95 -32.55 28.72 10.39
N GLU A 96 -33.61 28.54 9.61
CA GLU A 96 -34.05 27.22 9.13
C GLU A 96 -33.00 26.53 8.26
N LYS A 97 -32.44 27.24 7.27
CA LYS A 97 -31.36 26.69 6.42
C LYS A 97 -30.11 26.34 7.22
N LYS A 98 -29.78 27.13 8.25
CA LYS A 98 -28.67 26.82 9.17
C LYS A 98 -28.98 25.58 10.00
N ALA A 99 -30.19 25.45 10.51
CA ALA A 99 -30.61 24.26 11.26
C ALA A 99 -30.64 22.99 10.39
N GLU A 100 -31.06 23.09 9.13
CA GLU A 100 -30.96 22.00 8.15
C GLU A 100 -29.52 21.61 7.86
N LYS A 101 -28.65 22.61 7.65
CA LYS A 101 -27.21 22.36 7.47
C LYS A 101 -26.60 21.72 8.71
N ASP A 102 -26.92 22.19 9.91
CA ASP A 102 -26.46 21.58 11.17
C ASP A 102 -26.99 20.16 11.34
N LYS A 103 -28.22 19.85 10.87
CA LYS A 103 -28.76 18.47 10.85
C LYS A 103 -28.00 17.58 9.85
N LEU A 104 -27.67 18.09 8.68
CA LEU A 104 -26.91 17.39 7.65
C LEU A 104 -25.47 17.14 8.10
N ASP A 105 -24.83 18.17 8.65
CA ASP A 105 -23.51 18.09 9.25
C ASP A 105 -23.56 17.10 10.40
N LYS A 106 -24.59 17.10 11.27
CA LYS A 106 -24.79 16.05 12.29
C LYS A 106 -24.95 14.67 11.66
N GLN A 107 -25.74 14.47 10.61
CA GLN A 107 -25.86 13.16 9.95
C GLN A 107 -24.52 12.65 9.41
N PHE A 108 -23.69 13.52 8.84
CA PHE A 108 -22.36 13.17 8.33
C PHE A 108 -21.30 13.04 9.44
N THR A 109 -21.38 13.84 10.50
CA THR A 109 -20.42 13.88 11.62
C THR A 109 -20.78 12.93 12.76
N MET A 110 -22.00 12.37 12.77
CA MET A 110 -22.49 11.53 13.86
C MET A 110 -21.76 10.21 14.04
N TYR A 111 -20.94 9.79 13.08
CA TYR A 111 -20.02 8.66 13.27
C TYR A 111 -18.81 9.00 14.15
N LEU A 112 -18.62 10.26 14.54
CA LEU A 112 -17.50 10.71 15.36
C LEU A 112 -17.92 11.23 16.74
N ASP A 113 -19.06 11.93 16.85
CA ASP A 113 -19.46 12.60 18.11
C ASP A 113 -20.35 11.74 19.03
N LYS A 114 -21.00 10.70 18.49
CA LYS A 114 -21.87 9.80 19.27
C LYS A 114 -21.12 8.87 20.24
N GLY A 115 -19.80 8.76 20.14
CA GLY A 115 -19.01 7.89 21.01
C GLY A 115 -18.77 8.39 22.43
N SER A 116 -19.26 9.58 22.80
CA SER A 116 -18.80 10.24 24.04
C SER A 116 -19.85 10.59 25.10
N LYS A 117 -21.16 10.60 24.80
CA LYS A 117 -22.14 11.16 25.74
C LYS A 117 -23.35 10.29 26.11
N ASP A 118 -23.87 9.44 25.21
CA ASP A 118 -25.18 8.81 25.45
C ASP A 118 -25.20 7.27 25.43
N GLU A 119 -24.05 6.60 25.34
CA GLU A 119 -23.98 5.15 25.51
C GLU A 119 -23.35 4.82 26.86
N GLU A 120 -24.12 4.14 27.73
CA GLU A 120 -23.57 3.31 28.80
C GLU A 120 -22.34 2.59 28.26
N ALA A 121 -21.26 2.56 29.04
CA ALA A 121 -19.97 2.01 28.67
C ALA A 121 -20.11 0.86 27.65
N PRO A 122 -19.41 0.90 26.51
CA PRO A 122 -19.63 -0.05 25.43
C PRO A 122 -19.52 -1.49 25.95
N TRP A 123 -20.19 -2.45 25.31
CA TRP A 123 -20.35 -3.83 25.83
C TRP A 123 -19.04 -4.53 26.21
N TYR A 124 -17.89 -4.11 25.65
CA TYR A 124 -16.55 -4.58 26.00
C TYR A 124 -15.91 -3.89 27.22
N ALA A 125 -16.44 -2.74 27.64
CA ALA A 125 -16.07 -2.00 28.84
C ALA A 125 -17.02 -2.28 30.02
N LYS A 126 -18.18 -2.90 29.78
CA LYS A 126 -19.03 -3.50 30.81
C LYS A 126 -18.34 -4.76 31.33
N ASN A 127 -17.55 -4.61 32.40
CA ASN A 127 -17.04 -5.74 33.20
C ASN A 127 -18.18 -6.36 34.02
N GLU A 128 -19.20 -6.90 33.35
CA GLU A 128 -20.07 -7.88 34.01
C GLU A 128 -19.30 -9.19 34.05
N LEU A 129 -18.80 -9.50 35.24
CA LEU A 129 -18.09 -10.72 35.57
C LEU A 129 -19.01 -11.92 35.30
N THR A 130 -18.99 -12.42 34.07
CA THR A 130 -19.72 -13.65 33.72
C THR A 130 -19.12 -14.82 34.49
N LYS A 131 -19.94 -15.78 34.89
CA LYS A 131 -19.55 -17.05 35.57
C LYS A 131 -18.44 -17.86 34.86
N TYR A 132 -18.06 -17.45 33.65
CA TYR A 132 -17.08 -18.09 32.77
C TYR A 132 -15.84 -17.23 32.46
N SER A 133 -15.75 -15.97 32.93
CA SER A 133 -14.49 -15.22 32.84
C SER A 133 -13.53 -15.73 33.90
N ASP A 134 -12.66 -16.62 33.44
CA ASP A 134 -11.62 -17.33 34.17
C ASP A 134 -10.75 -16.38 35.04
N ASP A 135 -10.82 -16.52 36.36
CA ASP A 135 -10.07 -15.79 37.41
C ASP A 135 -8.54 -16.06 37.36
N HIS A 136 -8.06 -16.64 36.25
CA HIS A 136 -6.69 -17.06 36.00
C HIS A 136 -5.91 -16.10 35.08
N LEU A 137 -6.56 -15.14 34.42
CA LEU A 137 -5.86 -14.15 33.57
C LEU A 137 -5.57 -12.81 34.27
N THR A 138 -6.32 -12.46 35.32
CA THR A 138 -6.24 -11.12 35.95
C THR A 138 -5.47 -11.07 37.26
N LYS A 139 -5.09 -12.22 37.85
CA LYS A 139 -4.22 -12.26 39.03
C LYS A 139 -2.75 -12.25 38.62
N PRO A 140 -1.99 -11.15 38.86
CA PRO A 140 -0.55 -11.20 38.72
C PRO A 140 -0.02 -12.25 39.69
N TYR A 141 0.71 -13.23 39.15
CA TYR A 141 1.32 -14.32 39.88
C TYR A 141 2.29 -13.79 40.95
N ILE A 142 1.81 -13.63 42.19
CA ILE A 142 2.67 -13.41 43.36
C ILE A 142 3.15 -14.79 43.79
N LYS A 143 4.41 -15.09 43.46
CA LYS A 143 5.10 -16.33 43.79
C LYS A 143 5.22 -16.44 45.32
N SER A 144 4.28 -17.13 45.96
CA SER A 144 4.37 -17.45 47.39
C SER A 144 5.59 -18.37 47.61
N LYS A 145 6.39 -18.09 48.63
CA LYS A 145 7.61 -18.87 48.96
C LYS A 145 7.32 -20.25 49.56
N HIS A 146 6.06 -20.68 49.63
CA HIS A 146 5.65 -21.88 50.38
C HIS A 146 5.04 -23.02 49.56
N ASP A 147 5.10 -22.98 48.22
CA ASP A 147 4.67 -24.11 47.39
C ASP A 147 5.83 -25.12 47.20
N LYS A 148 6.08 -25.93 48.23
CA LYS A 148 7.09 -27.00 48.20
C LYS A 148 6.59 -28.34 47.67
N ASP A 149 5.31 -28.48 47.36
CA ASP A 149 4.77 -29.73 46.82
C ASP A 149 4.56 -29.63 45.32
N GLY A 150 5.57 -30.15 44.60
CA GLY A 150 5.69 -30.19 43.16
C GLY A 150 4.64 -31.06 42.47
N GLN A 151 3.39 -30.62 42.49
CA GLN A 151 2.39 -31.05 41.52
C GLN A 151 2.80 -30.45 40.17
N LYS A 152 3.53 -31.24 39.37
CA LYS A 152 3.76 -31.00 37.94
C LYS A 152 2.39 -30.97 37.25
N ARG A 153 1.72 -29.82 37.30
CA ARG A 153 0.54 -29.57 36.49
C ARG A 153 1.01 -29.67 35.04
N TYR A 154 0.64 -30.77 34.38
CA TYR A 154 0.92 -31.00 32.97
C TYR A 154 0.52 -29.73 32.21
N ARG A 155 1.52 -28.99 31.74
CA ARG A 155 1.29 -27.87 30.84
C ARG A 155 0.65 -28.50 29.62
N ARG A 156 -0.64 -28.21 29.41
CA ARG A 156 -1.32 -28.55 28.17
C ARG A 156 -0.43 -28.05 27.04
N SER A 157 0.01 -28.93 26.14
CA SER A 157 0.86 -28.54 25.02
C SER A 157 0.19 -27.36 24.32
N PRO A 158 0.92 -26.28 24.01
CA PRO A 158 0.34 -25.16 23.27
C PRO A 158 -0.32 -25.73 22.02
N ILE A 159 -1.55 -25.31 21.74
CA ILE A 159 -2.25 -25.70 20.52
C ILE A 159 -1.35 -25.27 19.36
N THR A 160 -0.68 -26.24 18.73
CA THR A 160 0.11 -26.01 17.51
C THR A 160 -0.87 -25.85 16.37
N LEU A 161 -1.40 -24.63 16.22
CA LEU A 161 -2.12 -24.23 15.03
C LEU A 161 -1.10 -24.14 13.89
N GLU A 162 -0.99 -25.21 13.11
CA GLU A 162 -0.28 -25.31 11.83
C GLU A 162 -0.79 -24.29 10.77
N SER A 163 -1.72 -23.41 11.15
CA SER A 163 -2.44 -22.46 10.30
C SER A 163 -2.44 -21.02 10.82
N ASP A 164 -1.61 -20.67 11.82
CA ASP A 164 -1.37 -19.26 12.15
C ASP A 164 -0.21 -18.73 11.28
N PRO A 165 -0.48 -17.85 10.30
CA PRO A 165 0.55 -17.31 9.42
C PRO A 165 1.66 -16.59 10.19
N LEU A 166 1.37 -16.01 11.36
CA LEU A 166 2.38 -15.33 12.18
C LEU A 166 3.32 -16.30 12.89
N ALA A 167 2.83 -17.47 13.30
CA ALA A 167 3.66 -18.52 13.90
C ALA A 167 4.60 -19.13 12.86
N ILE A 168 4.13 -19.30 11.62
CA ILE A 168 4.96 -19.76 10.49
C ILE A 168 6.08 -18.76 10.21
N ILE A 169 5.75 -17.46 10.10
CA ILE A 169 6.73 -16.39 9.87
C ILE A 169 7.79 -16.37 10.99
N ARG A 170 7.37 -16.45 12.26
CA ARG A 170 8.30 -16.50 13.39
C ARG A 170 9.22 -17.72 13.33
N SER A 171 8.68 -18.89 12.98
CA SER A 171 9.49 -20.11 12.85
C SER A 171 10.52 -20.06 11.71
N GLN A 172 10.21 -19.34 10.63
CA GLN A 172 11.12 -19.16 9.49
C GLN A 172 12.24 -18.15 9.84
N LEU A 173 11.91 -17.05 10.50
CA LEU A 173 12.89 -16.08 10.99
C LEU A 173 13.87 -16.70 12.00
N ASP A 174 13.35 -17.52 12.94
CA ASP A 174 14.19 -18.23 13.91
C ASP A 174 15.12 -19.27 13.27
N LYS A 175 14.76 -19.81 12.10
CA LYS A 175 15.61 -20.73 11.32
C LYS A 175 16.74 -19.97 10.61
N GLU A 176 16.45 -18.84 9.97
CA GLU A 176 17.47 -17.99 9.32
C GLU A 176 18.49 -17.43 10.33
N GLU A 177 18.04 -17.05 11.54
CA GLU A 177 18.94 -16.58 12.61
C GLU A 177 19.85 -17.71 13.14
N LYS A 178 19.37 -18.96 13.13
CA LYS A 178 20.20 -20.12 13.52
C LYS A 178 21.19 -20.52 12.44
N GLU A 179 20.80 -20.47 11.17
CA GLU A 179 21.67 -20.78 10.03
C GLU A 179 22.81 -19.75 9.88
N SER A 180 22.51 -18.46 10.02
CA SER A 180 23.53 -17.40 10.05
C SER A 180 24.51 -17.55 11.21
N ARG A 181 24.02 -17.89 12.41
CA ARG A 181 24.91 -18.19 13.56
C ARG A 181 25.77 -19.43 13.34
N GLN A 182 25.29 -20.44 12.62
CA GLN A 182 26.07 -21.62 12.27
C GLN A 182 27.13 -21.31 11.19
N SER A 183 26.84 -20.44 10.21
CA SER A 183 27.86 -20.02 9.22
C SER A 183 28.98 -19.21 9.87
N ASP A 184 28.66 -18.30 10.78
CA ASP A 184 29.66 -17.50 11.50
C ASP A 184 30.56 -18.38 12.38
N HIS A 185 30.01 -19.42 13.00
CA HIS A 185 30.80 -20.37 13.79
C HIS A 185 31.72 -21.24 12.93
N TYR A 186 31.35 -21.52 11.67
CA TYR A 186 32.16 -22.28 10.72
C TYR A 186 33.34 -21.45 10.15
N HIS A 187 33.15 -20.13 9.98
CA HIS A 187 34.20 -19.23 9.46
C HIS A 187 35.33 -18.95 10.46
N HIS A 188 35.09 -19.08 11.77
CA HIS A 188 36.14 -18.88 12.78
C HIS A 188 37.03 -20.10 13.02
N ARG A 189 36.61 -21.31 12.64
CA ARG A 189 37.39 -22.54 12.90
C ARG A 189 38.48 -22.79 11.86
N HIS A 190 38.35 -22.28 10.64
CA HIS A 190 39.34 -22.48 9.57
C HIS A 190 40.51 -21.49 9.56
N HIS A 191 40.54 -20.53 10.49
CA HIS A 191 41.58 -19.48 10.49
C HIS A 191 42.81 -19.79 11.38
N HIS A 192 42.86 -20.95 12.04
CA HIS A 192 43.93 -21.29 12.99
C HIS A 192 44.94 -22.35 12.50
N GLU A 193 44.81 -22.89 11.28
CA GLU A 193 45.72 -23.95 10.79
C GLU A 193 46.70 -23.55 9.68
N LEU A 194 46.69 -22.31 9.20
CA LEU A 194 47.59 -21.90 8.11
C LEU A 194 48.48 -20.72 8.49
N LYS A 195 49.44 -20.97 9.39
CA LYS A 195 50.65 -20.16 9.52
C LYS A 195 51.89 -21.04 9.69
N SER A 196 52.30 -21.74 8.62
CA SER A 196 53.71 -22.05 8.38
C SER A 196 53.98 -22.33 6.89
N SER A 197 55.18 -21.99 6.45
CA SER A 197 55.78 -22.27 5.12
C SER A 197 55.39 -21.40 3.91
N LYS A 198 56.15 -20.31 3.82
CA LYS A 198 56.86 -19.77 2.64
C LYS A 198 57.06 -20.76 1.46
N SER A 199 56.72 -20.37 0.23
CA SER A 199 57.61 -20.36 -0.94
C SER A 199 56.91 -19.97 -2.25
N LYS A 200 57.73 -19.58 -3.22
CA LYS A 200 57.47 -18.87 -4.47
C LYS A 200 56.80 -19.76 -5.51
N SER A 201 55.89 -19.22 -6.31
CA SER A 201 55.67 -19.68 -7.68
C SER A 201 55.00 -18.62 -8.53
N SER A 202 55.75 -18.12 -9.50
CA SER A 202 55.30 -17.30 -10.62
C SER A 202 54.46 -18.14 -11.57
N LYS A 203 53.16 -17.84 -11.70
CA LYS A 203 52.36 -18.28 -12.84
C LYS A 203 51.59 -17.10 -13.43
N SER A 204 52.19 -16.59 -14.50
CA SER A 204 51.56 -15.76 -15.52
C SER A 204 50.26 -16.42 -15.97
N SER A 205 49.13 -15.79 -15.68
CA SER A 205 47.86 -16.06 -16.35
C SER A 205 47.29 -14.76 -16.90
N LYS A 206 47.35 -14.70 -18.23
CA LYS A 206 46.53 -13.94 -19.19
C LYS A 206 45.46 -13.04 -18.54
N ARG A 207 45.72 -11.73 -18.48
CA ARG A 207 44.69 -10.70 -18.20
C ARG A 207 43.76 -10.61 -19.41
N GLN A 208 42.66 -11.37 -19.38
CA GLN A 208 41.48 -10.98 -20.16
C GLN A 208 40.85 -9.78 -19.46
N SER A 209 40.75 -8.67 -20.17
CA SER A 209 40.05 -7.47 -19.73
C SER A 209 38.59 -7.82 -19.48
N ARG A 210 38.22 -8.02 -18.20
CA ARG A 210 36.82 -7.99 -17.78
C ARG A 210 36.28 -6.60 -18.08
N GLN A 211 35.54 -6.48 -19.18
CA GLN A 211 34.60 -5.40 -19.41
C GLN A 211 33.76 -5.30 -18.13
N LYS A 212 33.92 -4.20 -17.40
CA LYS A 212 33.09 -3.92 -16.22
C LYS A 212 31.66 -3.76 -16.75
N THR A 213 30.82 -4.77 -16.57
CA THR A 213 29.39 -4.61 -16.71
C THR A 213 28.99 -3.51 -15.73
N LYS A 214 28.56 -2.37 -16.27
CA LYS A 214 28.09 -1.26 -15.44
C LYS A 214 26.93 -1.82 -14.63
N THR A 215 27.03 -1.77 -13.31
CA THR A 215 25.88 -2.07 -12.44
C THR A 215 24.76 -1.11 -12.85
N PRO A 216 23.51 -1.60 -13.01
CA PRO A 216 22.42 -0.78 -13.49
C PRO A 216 22.28 0.45 -12.60
N SER A 217 22.06 1.61 -13.22
CA SER A 217 21.84 2.85 -12.49
C SER A 217 20.63 2.70 -11.57
N ILE A 218 20.63 3.36 -10.41
CA ILE A 218 19.48 3.33 -9.48
C ILE A 218 18.17 3.71 -10.18
N GLU A 219 18.26 4.57 -11.19
CA GLU A 219 17.13 5.01 -12.01
C GLU A 219 16.60 3.91 -12.93
N GLU A 220 17.50 3.06 -13.45
CA GLU A 220 17.17 1.91 -14.28
C GLU A 220 16.45 0.84 -13.46
N LEU A 221 16.91 0.59 -12.22
CA LEU A 221 16.22 -0.30 -11.28
C LEU A 221 14.83 0.22 -10.89
N ARG A 222 14.67 1.54 -10.77
CA ARG A 222 13.35 2.17 -10.52
C ARG A 222 12.43 2.05 -11.74
N ALA A 223 12.97 2.20 -12.96
CA ALA A 223 12.22 2.01 -14.19
C ALA A 223 11.74 0.57 -14.31
N GLN A 224 12.63 -0.40 -14.10
CA GLN A 224 12.30 -1.82 -14.12
C GLN A 224 11.26 -2.20 -13.06
N ARG A 225 11.33 -1.61 -11.86
CA ARG A 225 10.30 -1.76 -10.83
C ARG A 225 8.95 -1.23 -11.30
N ARG A 226 8.90 -0.02 -11.86
CA ARG A 226 7.64 0.56 -12.38
C ARG A 226 7.05 -0.26 -13.52
N GLU A 227 7.87 -0.83 -14.39
CA GLU A 227 7.41 -1.70 -15.48
C GLU A 227 6.80 -2.99 -14.94
N ARG A 228 7.40 -3.58 -13.90
CA ARG A 228 6.84 -4.75 -13.22
C ARG A 228 5.50 -4.44 -12.55
N GLU A 229 5.41 -3.33 -11.82
CA GLU A 229 4.16 -2.88 -11.20
C GLU A 229 3.07 -2.60 -12.24
N LYS A 230 3.43 -2.03 -13.40
CA LYS A 230 2.49 -1.82 -14.52
C LYS A 230 2.00 -3.15 -15.10
N ALA A 231 2.89 -4.11 -15.31
CA ALA A 231 2.52 -5.43 -15.82
C ALA A 231 1.60 -6.18 -14.85
N GLU A 232 1.89 -6.12 -13.55
CA GLU A 232 1.02 -6.70 -12.51
C GLU A 232 -0.32 -5.96 -12.41
N ARG A 233 -0.34 -4.64 -12.58
CA ARG A 233 -1.59 -3.85 -12.69
C ARG A 233 -2.42 -4.23 -13.90
N LEU A 234 -1.80 -4.43 -15.06
CA LEU A 234 -2.51 -4.89 -16.25
C LEU A 234 -3.06 -6.30 -16.07
N ARG A 235 -2.29 -7.19 -15.44
CA ARG A 235 -2.72 -8.56 -15.12
C ARG A 235 -3.86 -8.59 -14.11
N THR A 236 -3.81 -7.76 -13.07
CA THR A 236 -4.90 -7.67 -12.09
C THR A 236 -6.14 -7.04 -12.72
N HIS A 237 -5.96 -6.01 -13.56
CA HIS A 237 -7.04 -5.42 -14.34
C HIS A 237 -7.69 -6.42 -15.29
N SER A 238 -6.92 -7.26 -15.98
CA SER A 238 -7.49 -8.30 -16.87
C SER A 238 -8.22 -9.39 -16.10
N VAL A 239 -7.75 -9.77 -14.90
CA VAL A 239 -8.44 -10.73 -14.03
C VAL A 239 -9.75 -10.15 -13.46
N ILE A 240 -9.75 -8.88 -13.06
CA ILE A 240 -10.90 -8.23 -12.42
C ILE A 240 -11.98 -7.87 -13.43
N TYR A 241 -11.59 -7.30 -14.57
CA TYR A 241 -12.54 -6.77 -15.55
C TYR A 241 -12.78 -7.72 -16.73
N GLY A 242 -12.01 -8.81 -16.85
CA GLY A 242 -11.99 -9.65 -18.04
C GLY A 242 -11.37 -8.92 -19.23
N ASP A 243 -10.63 -9.61 -20.09
CA ASP A 243 -10.20 -9.00 -21.36
C ASP A 243 -11.45 -8.78 -22.24
N THR A 244 -11.88 -7.53 -22.40
CA THR A 244 -12.95 -7.15 -23.35
C THR A 244 -12.48 -7.22 -24.81
N GLN A 245 -11.25 -7.71 -25.05
CA GLN A 245 -10.71 -7.88 -26.39
C GLN A 245 -10.90 -9.33 -26.81
N ASN A 246 -11.84 -9.50 -27.75
CA ASN A 246 -12.14 -10.71 -28.49
C ASN A 246 -10.87 -11.24 -29.19
N THR A 247 -10.01 -11.90 -28.42
CA THR A 247 -8.82 -12.56 -28.93
C THR A 247 -9.31 -13.91 -29.44
N GLN A 248 -9.53 -13.99 -30.75
CA GLN A 248 -9.75 -15.25 -31.46
C GLN A 248 -8.56 -16.17 -31.14
N HIS A 249 -8.72 -17.03 -30.12
CA HIS A 249 -7.74 -18.05 -29.78
C HIS A 249 -7.75 -19.09 -30.89
N ASP A 250 -6.77 -19.02 -31.80
CA ASP A 250 -6.59 -20.05 -32.83
C ASP A 250 -6.31 -21.40 -32.13
N SER A 251 -7.32 -22.25 -32.08
CA SER A 251 -7.27 -23.57 -31.43
C SER A 251 -6.25 -24.51 -32.08
N ARG A 252 -5.69 -24.15 -33.25
CA ARG A 252 -4.66 -24.92 -33.95
C ARG A 252 -3.28 -24.89 -33.28
N HIS A 253 -3.04 -23.93 -32.40
CA HIS A 253 -1.75 -23.79 -31.69
C HIS A 253 -1.77 -24.22 -30.23
N HIS A 254 -2.89 -24.75 -29.74
CA HIS A 254 -3.00 -25.27 -28.37
C HIS A 254 -2.55 -26.73 -28.31
N GLN A 255 -1.24 -26.96 -28.42
CA GLN A 255 -0.68 -28.26 -28.03
C GLN A 255 -0.63 -28.35 -26.50
N TYR A 256 -0.87 -29.55 -25.98
CA TYR A 256 -1.13 -29.94 -24.58
C TYR A 256 -0.03 -29.57 -23.56
N ASN A 257 1.00 -28.80 -23.92
CA ASN A 257 2.19 -28.55 -23.10
C ASN A 257 2.58 -27.06 -22.98
N SER A 258 1.62 -26.13 -23.11
CA SER A 258 1.91 -24.69 -23.05
C SER A 258 1.97 -24.10 -21.63
N GLN A 259 1.60 -24.88 -20.60
CA GLN A 259 1.54 -24.42 -19.21
C GLN A 259 2.88 -24.50 -18.48
N TYR A 260 3.78 -25.41 -18.89
CA TYR A 260 5.10 -25.58 -18.29
C TYR A 260 6.18 -25.66 -19.37
N ASN A 261 7.39 -25.18 -19.07
CA ASN A 261 8.57 -25.27 -19.94
C ASN A 261 8.34 -24.82 -21.41
N ARG A 262 7.64 -23.69 -21.58
CA ARG A 262 7.24 -23.14 -22.89
C ARG A 262 8.42 -22.83 -23.81
N GLN A 263 9.54 -22.36 -23.25
CA GLN A 263 10.73 -22.02 -24.03
C GLN A 263 11.44 -23.28 -24.52
N GLU A 264 11.65 -24.26 -23.63
CA GLU A 264 12.32 -25.54 -23.95
C GLU A 264 11.55 -26.35 -25.01
N THR A 265 10.22 -26.36 -24.93
CA THR A 265 9.36 -27.02 -25.92
C THR A 265 9.39 -26.32 -27.28
N SER A 266 9.34 -24.98 -27.30
CA SER A 266 9.53 -24.18 -28.52
C SER A 266 10.88 -24.48 -29.19
N ASP A 267 11.96 -24.47 -28.41
CA ASP A 267 13.31 -24.67 -28.91
C ASP A 267 13.50 -26.10 -29.44
N ALA A 268 12.91 -27.10 -28.78
CA ALA A 268 12.89 -28.47 -29.27
C ALA A 268 12.18 -28.57 -30.63
N HIS A 269 11.03 -27.93 -30.81
CA HIS A 269 10.32 -27.92 -32.09
C HIS A 269 11.09 -27.18 -33.20
N GLN A 270 11.74 -26.07 -32.87
CA GLN A 270 12.60 -25.36 -33.81
C GLN A 270 13.81 -26.21 -34.23
N SER A 271 14.41 -26.94 -33.29
CA SER A 271 15.51 -27.87 -33.57
C SER A 271 15.08 -29.05 -34.46
N GLN A 272 13.87 -29.56 -34.29
CA GLN A 272 13.28 -30.60 -35.13
C GLN A 272 13.01 -30.10 -36.55
N ARG A 273 12.48 -28.88 -36.67
CA ARG A 273 12.21 -28.23 -37.96
C ARG A 273 13.48 -27.92 -38.74
N SER A 274 14.54 -27.47 -38.05
CA SER A 274 15.84 -27.23 -38.69
C SER A 274 16.55 -28.51 -39.11
N LYS A 275 16.39 -29.62 -38.38
CA LYS A 275 16.86 -30.94 -38.80
C LYS A 275 16.13 -31.45 -40.04
N ARG A 276 14.80 -31.32 -40.10
CA ARG A 276 14.03 -31.73 -41.28
C ARG A 276 14.43 -30.95 -42.54
N ARG A 277 14.68 -29.65 -42.40
CA ARG A 277 15.16 -28.78 -43.49
C ARG A 277 16.57 -29.07 -44.01
N ARG A 278 17.35 -29.93 -43.36
CA ARG A 278 18.70 -30.32 -43.81
C ARG A 278 18.71 -31.57 -44.69
N TYR A 279 17.58 -32.25 -44.81
CA TYR A 279 17.44 -33.49 -45.58
C TYR A 279 16.50 -33.36 -46.79
N ASP A 280 16.00 -32.15 -47.04
CA ASP A 280 15.40 -31.72 -48.31
C ASP A 280 16.40 -30.84 -49.06
#